data_AF-A0A5E4QSY1-F1
#
_entry.id   AF-A0A5E4QSY1-F1
#
_cell.length_a   1.000
_cell.length_b   1.000
_cell.length_c   1.000
_cell.angle_alpha   90.00
_cell.angle_beta   90.00
_cell.angle_gamma   90.00
#
_symmetry.space_group_name_H-M   'P 1'
#
loop_
_entity.id
_entity.type
_entity.pdbx_description
1 polymer ?
#
loop_
_entity_poly.entity_id
_entity_poly.type
_entity_poly.pdbx_seq_one_letter_code
_entity_poly.pdbx_strand_id
1 'polypeptide(L)'
;MDERTLEYYSTLLTLEETSTPPTAQPEHVCQLLDGDDPENTQSTLELCVRVCSASSAVCRPPTLKVILQLSVDYIVVFVSRKPTEVTDELLNNLHNIWNLCCPDRKPQFLDVSVPERRHSLSPTFRDFDERAPTPISDDEGGPPAKIVYATDIAPVLCTCEVTGNEAVSEVTGAGKSEVDSPRDFDSESNLQYFDRILCPRNIVLLSKSPCKASDVWQSLANVIVFMLNNWYLSEDSLTEQCLAVYRQDWPQNILENLSTCMKAVSSKWSRNSTGKFTLFLDFLADYCENMDFEPLEE
;
A
#
# COMPACT_ATOMS: atom_id res chain seq x y z
N MET A 1 -6.54 -1.47 -25.01
CA MET A 1 -5.67 -0.42 -24.47
C MET A 1 -6.09 0.88 -25.16
N ASP A 2 -6.34 1.96 -24.44
CA ASP A 2 -6.71 3.24 -25.07
C ASP A 2 -5.50 3.78 -25.85
N GLU A 3 -5.73 4.35 -27.05
CA GLU A 3 -4.69 4.93 -27.93
C GLU A 3 -3.77 5.87 -27.17
N ARG A 4 -4.28 6.60 -26.18
CA ARG A 4 -3.49 7.51 -25.34
C ARG A 4 -2.41 6.81 -24.52
N THR A 5 -2.65 5.57 -24.12
CA THR A 5 -1.66 4.80 -23.34
C THR A 5 -0.54 4.31 -24.27
N LEU A 6 -0.88 3.88 -25.48
CA LEU A 6 0.09 3.49 -26.50
C LEU A 6 0.88 4.71 -27.02
N GLU A 7 0.23 5.85 -27.25
CA GLU A 7 0.88 7.12 -27.58
C GLU A 7 1.80 7.60 -26.46
N TYR A 8 1.42 7.42 -25.19
CA TYR A 8 2.28 7.77 -24.05
C TYR A 8 3.56 6.92 -24.02
N TYR A 9 3.44 5.59 -24.18
CA TYR A 9 4.60 4.71 -24.27
C TYR A 9 5.43 4.96 -25.54
N SER A 10 4.78 5.28 -26.67
CA SER A 10 5.46 5.68 -27.91
C SER A 10 6.18 7.03 -27.79
N THR A 11 5.65 7.97 -27.01
CA THR A 11 6.28 9.26 -26.71
C THR A 11 7.48 9.09 -25.78
N LEU A 12 7.39 8.17 -24.81
CA LEU A 12 8.52 7.80 -23.95
C LEU A 12 9.63 7.09 -24.74
N LEU A 13 9.28 6.26 -25.73
CA LEU A 13 10.23 5.62 -26.64
C LEU A 13 10.89 6.59 -27.63
N THR A 14 10.29 7.75 -27.90
CA THR A 14 10.80 8.76 -28.87
C THR A 14 11.61 9.88 -28.22
N LEU A 15 11.62 10.00 -26.90
CA LEU A 15 12.45 10.97 -26.16
C LEU A 15 13.95 10.57 -26.06
N GLU A 16 14.41 9.59 -26.83
CA GLU A 16 15.78 9.06 -26.80
C GLU A 16 16.59 9.38 -28.06
N GLU A 17 17.34 10.49 -28.02
CA GLU A 17 18.62 10.60 -28.74
C GLU A 17 19.71 10.85 -27.70
N THR A 18 20.18 9.80 -27.02
CA THR A 18 21.57 9.62 -26.51
C THR A 18 21.67 8.34 -25.65
N SER A 19 22.27 7.29 -26.23
CA SER A 19 22.78 6.04 -25.65
C SER A 19 22.18 5.53 -24.30
N THR A 20 21.17 4.63 -24.41
CA THR A 20 20.75 3.46 -23.57
C THR A 20 21.18 3.37 -22.08
N PRO A 21 20.29 2.93 -21.13
CA PRO A 21 19.38 1.77 -21.25
C PRO A 21 18.04 1.86 -20.46
N PRO A 22 17.05 2.68 -20.83
CA PRO A 22 15.71 2.67 -20.23
C PRO A 22 14.62 1.98 -21.09
N THR A 23 14.97 1.32 -22.20
CA THR A 23 14.00 0.74 -23.15
C THR A 23 13.30 -0.53 -22.64
N ALA A 24 13.93 -1.32 -21.76
CA ALA A 24 13.44 -2.65 -21.44
C ALA A 24 12.17 -2.69 -20.57
N GLN A 25 11.96 -1.71 -19.67
CA GLN A 25 10.78 -1.73 -18.79
C GLN A 25 9.46 -1.42 -19.50
N PRO A 26 9.37 -0.35 -20.33
CA PRO A 26 8.19 -0.11 -21.14
C PRO A 26 7.87 -1.30 -22.07
N GLU A 27 8.89 -1.89 -22.68
CA GLU A 27 8.74 -3.08 -23.55
C GLU A 27 8.21 -4.28 -22.77
N HIS A 28 8.68 -4.55 -21.56
CA HIS A 28 8.17 -5.64 -20.72
C HIS A 28 6.72 -5.40 -20.28
N VAL A 29 6.35 -4.15 -19.98
CA VAL A 29 4.95 -3.80 -19.69
C VAL A 29 4.07 -4.04 -20.92
N CYS A 30 4.53 -3.66 -22.11
CA CYS A 30 3.81 -3.94 -23.36
C CYS A 30 3.72 -5.45 -23.64
N GLN A 31 4.81 -6.21 -23.52
CA GLN A 31 4.84 -7.67 -23.70
C GLN A 31 3.85 -8.37 -22.76
N LEU A 32 3.85 -8.02 -21.47
CA LEU A 32 2.89 -8.57 -20.52
C LEU A 32 1.44 -8.21 -20.89
N LEU A 33 1.20 -6.99 -21.38
CA LEU A 33 -0.12 -6.56 -21.86
C LEU A 33 -0.54 -7.28 -23.15
N ASP A 34 0.39 -7.64 -24.01
CA ASP A 34 0.14 -8.41 -25.24
C ASP A 34 -0.01 -9.91 -24.94
N GLY A 35 0.32 -10.35 -23.73
CA GLY A 35 0.21 -11.75 -23.28
C GLY A 35 1.48 -12.57 -23.54
N ASP A 36 2.57 -11.90 -23.91
CA ASP A 36 3.88 -12.50 -24.03
C ASP A 36 4.58 -12.59 -22.67
N ASP A 37 5.42 -13.62 -22.52
CA ASP A 37 6.29 -13.74 -21.38
C ASP A 37 7.54 -12.87 -21.61
N PRO A 38 7.76 -11.81 -20.81
CA PRO A 38 9.00 -11.05 -20.93
C PRO A 38 10.15 -11.99 -20.57
N GLU A 39 11.03 -12.23 -21.54
CA GLU A 39 12.27 -12.94 -21.27
C GLU A 39 13.03 -12.15 -20.20
N ASN A 40 13.55 -12.84 -19.18
CA ASN A 40 14.54 -12.27 -18.27
C ASN A 40 14.06 -11.12 -17.33
N THR A 41 12.80 -11.15 -16.88
CA THR A 41 12.21 -10.21 -15.88
C THR A 41 13.15 -9.81 -14.73
N GLN A 42 13.81 -10.79 -14.10
CA GLN A 42 14.71 -10.56 -12.97
C GLN A 42 15.89 -9.67 -13.38
N SER A 43 16.51 -9.94 -14.52
CA SER A 43 17.64 -9.16 -15.02
C SER A 43 17.26 -7.72 -15.37
N THR A 44 16.03 -7.49 -15.84
CA THR A 44 15.51 -6.15 -16.12
C THR A 44 15.27 -5.37 -14.84
N LEU A 45 14.69 -5.99 -13.80
CA LEU A 45 14.54 -5.35 -12.49
C LEU A 45 15.91 -5.01 -11.87
N GLU A 46 16.87 -5.93 -11.95
CA GLU A 46 18.25 -5.69 -11.49
C GLU A 46 18.95 -4.56 -12.27
N LEU A 47 18.68 -4.44 -13.58
CA LEU A 47 19.18 -3.33 -14.39
C LEU A 47 18.58 -2.00 -13.89
N CYS A 48 17.28 -1.96 -13.61
CA CYS A 48 16.61 -0.76 -13.08
C CYS A 48 17.13 -0.37 -11.70
N VAL A 49 17.37 -1.34 -10.82
CA VAL A 49 18.05 -1.09 -9.53
C VAL A 49 19.43 -0.49 -9.77
N ARG A 50 20.23 -1.04 -10.70
CA ARG A 50 21.56 -0.48 -11.03
C ARG A 50 21.48 0.95 -11.57
N VAL A 51 20.51 1.24 -12.42
CA VAL A 51 20.28 2.61 -12.96
C VAL A 51 19.90 3.57 -11.83
N CYS A 52 19.06 3.14 -10.89
CA CYS A 52 18.65 3.95 -9.73
C CYS A 52 19.79 4.14 -8.71
N SER A 53 20.61 3.12 -8.49
CA SER A 53 21.70 3.12 -7.50
C SER A 53 22.98 3.82 -7.98
N ALA A 54 23.24 3.82 -9.30
CA ALA A 54 24.47 4.37 -9.82
C ALA A 54 24.48 5.89 -9.64
N SER A 55 25.56 6.43 -9.05
CA SER A 55 25.94 7.85 -9.13
C SER A 55 26.27 8.30 -10.57
N SER A 56 25.73 7.61 -11.57
CA SER A 56 25.90 7.91 -12.98
C SER A 56 25.02 9.10 -13.36
N ALA A 57 25.43 9.84 -14.39
CA ALA A 57 24.71 11.00 -14.92
C ALA A 57 23.25 10.71 -15.38
N VAL A 58 22.84 9.43 -15.37
CA VAL A 58 21.53 8.91 -15.77
C VAL A 58 20.51 8.93 -14.61
N CYS A 59 20.98 8.98 -13.36
CA CYS A 59 20.14 9.06 -12.16
C CYS A 59 19.60 10.50 -11.95
N ARG A 60 19.00 11.06 -13.00
CA ARG A 60 18.36 12.38 -12.96
C ARG A 60 16.93 12.26 -12.45
N PRO A 61 16.38 13.33 -11.87
CA PRO A 61 15.05 13.26 -11.31
C PRO A 61 13.92 12.77 -12.21
N PRO A 62 13.86 13.17 -13.49
CA PRO A 62 12.82 12.69 -14.40
C PRO A 62 12.92 11.18 -14.65
N THR A 63 14.13 10.64 -14.80
CA THR A 63 14.37 9.21 -15.08
C THR A 63 13.88 8.35 -13.92
N LEU A 64 14.20 8.74 -12.68
CA LEU A 64 13.73 8.03 -11.49
C LEU A 64 12.21 8.03 -11.37
N LYS A 65 11.56 9.16 -11.68
CA LYS A 65 10.09 9.26 -11.69
C LYS A 65 9.46 8.30 -12.72
N VAL A 66 10.05 8.21 -13.92
CA VAL A 66 9.59 7.28 -14.96
C VAL A 66 9.78 5.83 -14.52
N ILE A 67 10.96 5.46 -14.00
CA ILE A 67 11.22 4.09 -13.52
C ILE A 67 10.25 3.74 -12.38
N LEU A 68 10.04 4.65 -11.43
CA LEU A 68 9.11 4.46 -10.33
C LEU A 68 7.69 4.23 -10.85
N GLN A 69 7.17 5.14 -11.69
CA GLN A 69 5.83 5.00 -12.25
C GLN A 69 5.68 3.68 -13.03
N LEU A 70 6.65 3.35 -13.89
CA LEU A 70 6.62 2.11 -14.67
C LEU A 70 6.66 0.88 -13.78
N SER A 71 7.44 0.89 -12.70
CA SER A 71 7.50 -0.24 -11.77
C SER A 71 6.20 -0.45 -10.99
N VAL A 72 5.45 0.63 -10.70
CA VAL A 72 4.12 0.57 -10.10
C VAL A 72 3.09 0.04 -11.10
N ASP A 73 3.10 0.55 -12.33
CA ASP A 73 2.23 0.05 -13.40
C ASP A 73 2.53 -1.44 -13.70
N TYR A 74 3.82 -1.79 -13.72
CA TYR A 74 4.30 -3.15 -13.96
C TYR A 74 3.72 -4.14 -12.96
N ILE A 75 3.75 -3.87 -11.65
CA ILE A 75 3.23 -4.84 -10.66
C ILE A 75 1.72 -5.05 -10.83
N VAL A 76 0.96 -4.02 -11.18
CA VAL A 76 -0.49 -4.16 -11.44
C VAL A 76 -0.74 -5.03 -12.68
N VAL A 77 -0.01 -4.79 -13.76
CA VAL A 77 -0.08 -5.60 -14.98
C VAL A 77 0.34 -7.04 -14.68
N PHE A 78 1.42 -7.23 -13.93
CA PHE A 78 1.94 -8.55 -13.57
C PHE A 78 0.92 -9.34 -12.72
N VAL A 79 0.28 -8.71 -11.73
CA VAL A 79 -0.84 -9.31 -10.97
C VAL A 79 -1.97 -9.73 -11.91
N SER A 80 -2.29 -8.93 -12.93
CA SER A 80 -3.36 -9.26 -13.89
C SER A 80 -3.02 -10.40 -14.85
N ARG A 81 -1.75 -10.77 -15.03
CA ARG A 81 -1.33 -11.78 -16.02
C ARG A 81 -0.74 -13.03 -15.41
N LYS A 82 -0.07 -12.88 -14.28
CA LYS A 82 0.68 -13.93 -13.59
C LYS A 82 0.47 -13.84 -12.07
N PRO A 83 -0.78 -13.86 -11.58
CA PRO A 83 -1.07 -13.62 -10.17
C PRO A 83 -0.39 -14.62 -9.23
N THR A 84 -0.21 -15.86 -9.68
CA THR A 84 0.44 -16.95 -8.91
C THR A 84 1.96 -16.83 -8.87
N GLU A 85 2.57 -16.03 -9.76
CA GLU A 85 4.00 -15.77 -9.80
C GLU A 85 4.39 -14.50 -9.04
N VAL A 86 3.44 -13.83 -8.37
CA VAL A 86 3.74 -12.70 -7.46
C VAL A 86 4.33 -13.26 -6.17
N THR A 87 5.64 -13.46 -6.18
CA THR A 87 6.43 -13.98 -5.07
C THR A 87 7.03 -12.87 -4.23
N ASP A 88 7.46 -13.20 -3.01
CA ASP A 88 8.21 -12.28 -2.15
C ASP A 88 9.51 -11.82 -2.83
N GLU A 89 10.16 -12.67 -3.63
CA GLU A 89 11.34 -12.31 -4.40
C GLU A 89 11.05 -11.18 -5.40
N LEU A 90 9.95 -11.27 -6.15
CA LEU A 90 9.53 -10.21 -7.06
C LEU A 90 9.24 -8.90 -6.31
N LEU A 91 8.51 -8.97 -5.20
CA LEU A 91 8.16 -7.80 -4.40
C LEU A 91 9.40 -7.16 -3.77
N ASN A 92 10.38 -7.96 -3.32
CA ASN A 92 11.64 -7.46 -2.80
C ASN A 92 12.49 -6.79 -3.89
N ASN A 93 12.48 -7.32 -5.12
CA ASN A 93 13.15 -6.68 -6.25
C ASN A 93 12.53 -5.32 -6.59
N LEU A 94 11.21 -5.22 -6.60
CA LEU A 94 10.50 -3.94 -6.78
C LEU A 94 10.75 -2.98 -5.61
N HIS A 95 10.74 -3.50 -4.38
CA HIS A 95 11.07 -2.73 -3.18
C HIS A 95 12.45 -2.09 -3.26
N ASN A 96 13.46 -2.80 -3.78
CA ASN A 96 14.79 -2.23 -3.97
C ASN A 96 14.75 -0.99 -4.89
N ILE A 97 13.94 -1.01 -5.96
CA ILE A 97 13.74 0.14 -6.84
C ILE A 97 13.01 1.27 -6.10
N TRP A 98 11.88 0.94 -5.45
CA TRP A 98 11.04 1.92 -4.77
C TRP A 98 11.75 2.57 -3.58
N ASN A 99 12.56 1.83 -2.84
CA ASN A 99 13.35 2.31 -1.71
C ASN A 99 14.41 3.34 -2.15
N LEU A 100 15.01 3.14 -3.33
CA LEU A 100 15.93 4.12 -3.91
C LEU A 100 15.22 5.38 -4.38
N CYS A 101 14.00 5.25 -4.91
CA CYS A 101 13.20 6.38 -5.40
C CYS A 101 12.49 7.16 -4.28
N CYS A 102 12.22 6.51 -3.15
CA CYS A 102 11.48 7.05 -2.00
C CYS A 102 12.17 6.68 -0.66
N PRO A 103 13.40 7.16 -0.41
CA PRO A 103 14.18 6.77 0.78
C PRO A 103 13.62 7.35 2.08
N ASP A 104 13.07 8.57 2.06
CA ASP A 104 12.68 9.32 3.27
C ASP A 104 11.23 9.08 3.72
N ARG A 105 10.64 7.96 3.30
CA ARG A 105 9.27 7.60 3.69
C ARG A 105 9.18 7.43 5.22
N LYS A 106 8.26 8.15 5.85
CA LYS A 106 8.08 8.12 7.30
C LYS A 106 7.01 7.10 7.69
N PRO A 107 7.25 6.25 8.70
CA PRO A 107 6.19 5.48 9.33
C PRO A 107 5.09 6.41 9.84
N GLN A 108 3.86 6.19 9.45
CA GLN A 108 2.74 7.09 9.78
C GLN A 108 2.26 6.99 11.23
N PHE A 109 2.78 6.04 12.02
CA PHE A 109 2.32 5.79 13.39
C PHE A 109 2.73 6.85 14.42
N LEU A 110 3.54 7.85 14.05
CA LEU A 110 4.20 8.68 15.05
C LEU A 110 3.41 9.89 15.57
N ASP A 111 2.22 10.19 15.06
CA ASP A 111 1.53 11.44 15.47
C ASP A 111 0.03 11.34 15.74
N VAL A 112 -0.44 10.17 16.21
CA VAL A 112 -1.69 10.17 16.98
C VAL A 112 -1.34 10.53 18.41
N SER A 113 -1.03 11.82 18.65
CA SER A 113 -1.15 12.36 20.00
C SER A 113 -2.59 12.06 20.43
N VAL A 114 -2.76 11.19 21.44
CA VAL A 114 -4.07 10.90 22.03
C VAL A 114 -4.74 12.25 22.25
N PRO A 115 -5.92 12.52 21.65
CA PRO A 115 -6.57 13.82 21.79
C PRO A 115 -6.62 14.15 23.26
N GLU A 116 -5.92 15.20 23.67
CA GLU A 116 -5.79 15.57 25.07
C GLU A 116 -7.22 15.66 25.62
N ARG A 117 -7.52 14.80 26.61
CA ARG A 117 -8.85 14.72 27.21
C ARG A 117 -9.23 16.13 27.61
N ARG A 118 -10.23 16.73 26.95
CA ARG A 118 -10.73 18.04 27.36
C ARG A 118 -11.24 17.90 28.79
N HIS A 119 -10.48 18.44 29.75
CA HIS A 119 -10.84 18.41 31.18
C HIS A 119 -12.22 19.00 31.44
N SER A 120 -12.72 19.87 30.55
CA SER A 120 -14.04 20.49 30.62
C SER A 120 -15.22 19.56 30.27
N LEU A 121 -14.97 18.38 29.70
CA LEU A 121 -16.02 17.41 29.32
C LEU A 121 -15.98 16.13 30.14
N SER A 122 -15.01 15.99 31.06
CA SER A 122 -14.98 14.87 32.00
C SER A 122 -15.90 15.24 33.17
N PRO A 123 -17.00 14.49 33.40
CA PRO A 123 -17.87 14.74 34.54
C PRO A 123 -17.03 14.72 35.81
N THR A 124 -17.03 15.81 36.56
CA THR A 124 -16.42 15.81 37.89
C THR A 124 -17.26 14.88 38.77
N PHE A 125 -16.61 14.03 39.57
CA PHE A 125 -17.28 13.08 40.47
C PHE A 125 -18.26 13.74 41.46
N ARG A 126 -18.26 15.08 41.55
CA ARG A 126 -19.18 15.88 42.35
C ARG A 126 -20.54 16.15 41.71
N ASP A 127 -20.70 15.90 40.41
CA ASP A 127 -22.00 16.09 39.73
C ASP A 127 -22.97 14.92 39.93
N PHE A 128 -22.64 13.97 40.82
CA PHE A 128 -23.47 12.79 41.10
C PHE A 128 -24.35 12.90 42.36
N ASP A 129 -24.26 14.00 43.12
CA ASP A 129 -25.04 14.17 44.36
C ASP A 129 -26.54 14.45 44.11
N GLU A 130 -26.94 14.75 42.87
CA GLU A 130 -28.37 14.91 42.47
C GLU A 130 -28.93 13.72 41.67
N ARG A 131 -28.27 12.55 41.71
CA ARG A 131 -28.80 11.38 41.02
C ARG A 131 -30.02 10.84 41.76
N ALA A 132 -31.17 10.80 41.08
CA ALA A 132 -32.35 10.08 41.56
C ALA A 132 -31.95 8.65 41.98
N PRO A 133 -32.49 8.12 43.10
CA PRO A 133 -32.12 6.80 43.60
C PRO A 133 -32.27 5.77 42.48
N THR A 134 -31.18 5.06 42.18
CA THR A 134 -31.20 3.97 41.21
C THR A 134 -32.22 2.93 41.67
N PRO A 135 -33.08 2.41 40.77
CA PRO A 135 -34.03 1.35 41.11
C PRO A 135 -33.30 0.19 41.76
N ILE A 136 -33.78 -0.23 42.93
CA ILE A 136 -33.27 -1.42 43.62
C ILE A 136 -33.67 -2.62 42.76
N SER A 137 -32.69 -3.35 42.27
CA SER A 137 -32.91 -4.62 41.57
C SER A 137 -33.13 -5.71 42.61
N ASP A 138 -34.30 -6.32 42.62
CA ASP A 138 -34.73 -7.43 43.52
C ASP A 138 -34.02 -8.77 43.20
N ASP A 139 -32.70 -8.77 43.00
CA ASP A 139 -31.95 -10.00 42.68
C ASP A 139 -31.01 -10.41 43.82
N GLU A 140 -31.62 -10.79 44.94
CA GLU A 140 -30.94 -11.42 46.06
C GLU A 140 -31.04 -12.95 45.90
N GLY A 141 -29.99 -13.61 45.38
CA GLY A 141 -29.94 -15.08 45.41
C GLY A 141 -28.96 -15.84 44.51
N GLY A 142 -28.14 -15.19 43.68
CA GLY A 142 -27.17 -15.89 42.83
C GLY A 142 -25.77 -16.02 43.47
N PRO A 143 -25.13 -17.20 43.48
CA PRO A 143 -23.75 -17.32 43.93
C PRO A 143 -22.79 -16.56 43.00
N PRO A 144 -21.71 -15.94 43.53
CA PRO A 144 -20.83 -15.08 42.76
C PRO A 144 -20.09 -15.86 41.67
N ALA A 145 -20.30 -15.47 40.41
CA ALA A 145 -19.54 -15.98 39.28
C ALA A 145 -18.06 -15.61 39.42
N LYS A 146 -17.20 -16.62 39.53
CA LYS A 146 -15.74 -16.48 39.53
C LYS A 146 -15.28 -16.11 38.12
N ILE A 147 -15.00 -14.83 37.89
CA ILE A 147 -14.32 -14.38 36.67
C ILE A 147 -12.85 -14.72 36.82
N VAL A 148 -12.37 -15.70 36.04
CA VAL A 148 -10.97 -16.09 35.94
C VAL A 148 -10.35 -15.29 34.80
N TYR A 149 -9.46 -14.35 35.13
CA TYR A 149 -8.62 -13.69 34.14
C TYR A 149 -7.41 -14.57 33.86
N ALA A 150 -7.29 -15.05 32.61
CA ALA A 150 -6.06 -15.66 32.12
C ALA A 150 -5.13 -14.55 31.60
N THR A 151 -4.22 -14.10 32.44
CA THR A 151 -3.00 -13.40 32.03
C THR A 151 -1.96 -14.44 31.70
N ASP A 152 -1.57 -14.54 30.42
CA ASP A 152 -0.21 -14.86 29.97
C ASP A 152 -0.17 -14.88 28.43
N ILE A 153 0.13 -13.73 27.83
CA ILE A 153 0.67 -13.67 26.46
C ILE A 153 1.85 -12.72 26.50
N ALA A 154 3.06 -13.30 26.51
CA ALA A 154 4.30 -12.56 26.35
C ALA A 154 4.39 -12.01 24.91
N PRO A 155 4.84 -10.75 24.71
CA PRO A 155 5.07 -10.22 23.37
C PRO A 155 6.27 -10.93 22.74
N VAL A 156 6.04 -11.58 21.60
CA VAL A 156 7.10 -12.07 20.71
C VAL A 156 7.69 -10.85 20.00
N LEU A 157 8.86 -10.42 20.47
CA LEU A 157 9.72 -9.48 19.74
C LEU A 157 10.20 -10.18 18.46
N CYS A 158 9.81 -9.65 17.29
CA CYS A 158 10.41 -10.04 16.03
C CYS A 158 11.68 -9.21 15.84
N THR A 159 12.85 -9.81 16.11
CA THR A 159 14.15 -9.21 15.83
C THR A 159 14.58 -9.58 14.41
N CYS A 160 14.47 -8.63 13.48
CA CYS A 160 15.16 -8.72 12.20
C CYS A 160 16.62 -8.34 12.43
N GLU A 161 17.52 -9.32 12.44
CA GLU A 161 18.97 -9.09 12.53
C GLU A 161 19.45 -8.42 11.23
N VAL A 162 19.82 -7.15 11.34
CA VAL A 162 20.59 -6.44 10.30
C VAL A 162 22.06 -6.77 10.54
N THR A 163 22.66 -7.54 9.65
CA THR A 163 24.10 -7.81 9.63
C THR A 163 24.86 -6.58 9.14
N GLY A 164 25.13 -5.65 10.06
CA GLY A 164 26.04 -4.54 9.86
C GLY A 164 27.49 -4.94 10.16
N ASN A 165 28.30 -5.10 9.12
CA ASN A 165 29.76 -5.01 9.22
C ASN A 165 30.15 -3.55 9.02
N GLU A 166 30.49 -2.81 10.08
CA GLU A 166 31.35 -1.63 9.95
C GLU A 166 32.38 -1.54 11.07
N ALA A 167 33.63 -1.44 10.63
CA ALA A 167 34.80 -1.23 11.44
C ALA A 167 34.88 0.22 11.91
N VAL A 168 35.29 0.37 13.16
CA VAL A 168 35.56 1.63 13.85
C VAL A 168 36.72 2.37 13.18
N SER A 169 36.51 3.66 12.89
CA SER A 169 37.60 4.65 12.90
C SER A 169 37.09 6.04 13.26
N GLU A 170 37.45 6.48 14.46
CA GLU A 170 37.39 7.85 14.91
C GLU A 170 38.33 8.74 14.10
N VAL A 171 37.83 9.83 13.52
CA VAL A 171 38.61 11.05 13.35
C VAL A 171 37.71 12.24 13.66
N THR A 172 38.11 12.97 14.70
CA THR A 172 37.59 14.27 15.13
C THR A 172 38.04 15.38 14.17
N GLY A 173 37.17 16.34 13.87
CA GLY A 173 37.59 17.54 13.15
C GLY A 173 36.44 18.41 12.66
N ALA A 174 36.18 19.49 13.39
CA ALA A 174 35.14 20.48 13.12
C ALA A 174 35.34 21.24 11.80
N GLY A 175 34.23 21.45 11.09
CA GLY A 175 34.14 22.34 9.93
C GLY A 175 32.73 22.31 9.36
N LYS A 176 31.83 23.15 9.89
CA LYS A 176 30.54 23.45 9.26
C LYS A 176 30.81 24.13 7.93
N SER A 177 30.77 23.36 6.86
CA SER A 177 30.62 23.87 5.50
C SER A 177 29.18 23.58 5.11
N GLU A 178 28.35 24.63 5.06
CA GLU A 178 27.07 24.64 4.36
C GLU A 178 27.37 24.41 2.88
N VAL A 179 27.43 23.14 2.49
CA VAL A 179 27.39 22.73 1.09
C VAL A 179 25.92 22.54 0.75
N ASP A 180 25.38 23.57 0.11
CA ASP A 180 24.16 23.59 -0.67
C ASP A 180 24.07 22.30 -1.51
N SER A 181 23.33 21.30 -1.03
CA SER A 181 23.10 20.04 -1.73
C SER A 181 21.82 20.16 -2.53
N PRO A 182 21.86 20.15 -3.87
CA PRO A 182 20.68 20.14 -4.71
C PRO A 182 20.11 18.72 -4.73
N ARG A 183 19.52 18.30 -3.61
CA ARG A 183 18.68 17.11 -3.50
C ARG A 183 17.35 17.49 -2.84
N ASP A 184 16.74 18.59 -3.30
CA ASP A 184 15.30 18.82 -3.13
C ASP A 184 14.51 17.89 -4.07
N PHE A 185 14.81 16.59 -3.93
CA PHE A 185 14.01 15.56 -4.51
C PHE A 185 12.90 15.30 -3.51
N ASP A 186 11.73 15.84 -3.80
CA ASP A 186 10.58 15.71 -2.92
C ASP A 186 10.11 14.24 -2.91
N SER A 187 10.67 13.46 -1.98
CA SER A 187 10.34 12.05 -1.73
C SER A 187 8.84 11.88 -1.47
N GLU A 188 8.16 12.88 -0.88
CA GLU A 188 6.71 12.86 -0.65
C GLU A 188 5.94 12.98 -1.98
N SER A 189 6.42 13.82 -2.91
CA SER A 189 5.85 13.90 -4.27
C SER A 189 5.92 12.58 -5.05
N ASN A 190 6.89 11.72 -4.75
CA ASN A 190 7.00 10.41 -5.41
C ASN A 190 6.01 9.37 -4.86
N LEU A 191 5.49 9.54 -3.65
CA LEU A 191 4.51 8.59 -3.09
C LEU A 191 3.18 8.62 -3.85
N GLN A 192 2.86 9.72 -4.52
CA GLN A 192 1.63 9.88 -5.31
C GLN A 192 1.46 8.85 -6.44
N TYR A 193 2.55 8.18 -6.87
CA TYR A 193 2.44 7.12 -7.89
C TYR A 193 1.75 5.87 -7.34
N PHE A 194 1.89 5.60 -6.03
CA PHE A 194 1.21 4.49 -5.35
C PHE A 194 -0.27 4.79 -5.07
N ASP A 195 -0.67 6.07 -5.13
CA ASP A 195 -2.07 6.52 -4.98
C ASP A 195 -2.99 6.09 -6.14
N ARG A 196 -2.45 5.33 -7.10
CA ARG A 196 -3.17 4.87 -8.30
C ARG A 196 -3.32 3.36 -8.37
N ILE A 197 -2.91 2.62 -7.34
CA ILE A 197 -3.01 1.15 -7.31
C ILE A 197 -4.48 0.73 -7.47
N LEU A 198 -5.37 1.28 -6.66
CA LEU A 198 -6.81 1.09 -6.76
C LEU A 198 -7.44 2.28 -7.47
N CYS A 199 -7.28 2.33 -8.80
CA CYS A 199 -7.98 3.29 -9.65
C CYS A 199 -8.86 2.56 -10.68
N PRO A 200 -9.91 3.21 -11.23
CA PRO A 200 -10.85 2.58 -12.16
C PRO A 200 -10.17 1.87 -13.35
N ARG A 201 -9.11 2.47 -13.88
CA ARG A 201 -8.31 1.89 -14.97
C ARG A 201 -7.74 0.52 -14.57
N ASN A 202 -7.17 0.43 -13.38
CA ASN A 202 -6.55 -0.80 -12.87
C ASN A 202 -7.61 -1.85 -12.51
N ILE A 203 -8.74 -1.42 -11.93
CA ILE A 203 -9.88 -2.32 -11.66
C ILE A 203 -10.39 -2.97 -12.96
N VAL A 204 -10.57 -2.18 -14.02
CA VAL A 204 -10.97 -2.71 -15.34
C VAL A 204 -9.92 -3.68 -15.88
N LEU A 205 -8.63 -3.34 -15.77
CA LEU A 205 -7.54 -4.21 -16.21
C LEU A 205 -7.56 -5.57 -15.48
N LEU A 206 -7.65 -5.55 -14.15
CA LEU A 206 -7.67 -6.74 -13.31
C LEU A 206 -8.93 -7.59 -13.56
N SER A 207 -10.09 -6.95 -13.74
CA SER A 207 -11.36 -7.65 -14.03
C SER A 207 -11.37 -8.36 -15.39
N LYS A 208 -10.55 -7.89 -16.34
CA LYS A 208 -10.38 -8.48 -17.69
C LYS A 208 -9.21 -9.45 -17.78
N SER A 209 -8.60 -9.80 -16.64
CA SER A 209 -7.52 -10.78 -16.59
C SER A 209 -7.98 -12.13 -17.19
N PRO A 210 -7.11 -12.83 -17.94
CA PRO A 210 -7.39 -14.20 -18.37
C PRO A 210 -7.24 -15.23 -17.24
N CYS A 211 -6.69 -14.84 -16.09
CA CYS A 211 -6.46 -15.71 -14.95
C CYS A 211 -7.72 -15.85 -14.09
N LYS A 212 -7.71 -16.81 -13.18
CA LYS A 212 -8.79 -16.99 -12.21
C LYS A 212 -8.91 -15.75 -11.32
N ALA A 213 -10.11 -15.15 -11.27
CA ALA A 213 -10.36 -13.93 -10.51
C ALA A 213 -9.89 -14.02 -9.05
N SER A 214 -10.17 -15.14 -8.36
CA SER A 214 -9.73 -15.35 -6.97
C SER A 214 -8.23 -15.13 -6.79
N ASP A 215 -7.43 -15.59 -7.75
CA ASP A 215 -5.97 -15.56 -7.66
C ASP A 215 -5.47 -14.14 -7.93
N VAL A 216 -6.07 -13.45 -8.91
CA VAL A 216 -5.78 -12.04 -9.25
C VAL A 216 -6.05 -11.11 -8.07
N TRP A 217 -7.25 -11.17 -7.50
CA TRP A 217 -7.65 -10.28 -6.42
C TRP A 217 -6.96 -10.62 -5.10
N GLN A 218 -6.67 -11.90 -4.85
CA GLN A 218 -5.85 -12.32 -3.71
C GLN A 218 -4.39 -11.86 -3.85
N SER A 219 -3.84 -11.90 -5.06
CA SER A 219 -2.49 -11.43 -5.36
C SER A 219 -2.40 -9.91 -5.23
N LEU A 220 -3.40 -9.16 -5.72
CA LEU A 220 -3.51 -7.72 -5.50
C LEU A 220 -3.54 -7.38 -4.00
N ALA A 221 -4.32 -8.11 -3.20
CA ALA A 221 -4.36 -7.91 -1.76
C ALA A 221 -2.98 -8.10 -1.11
N ASN A 222 -2.19 -9.07 -1.57
CA ASN A 222 -0.81 -9.27 -1.09
C ASN A 222 0.08 -8.06 -1.43
N VAL A 223 -0.03 -7.52 -2.64
CA VAL A 223 0.71 -6.33 -3.08
C VAL A 223 0.32 -5.11 -2.23
N ILE A 224 -0.97 -4.90 -1.98
CA ILE A 224 -1.44 -3.78 -1.14
C ILE A 224 -0.90 -3.91 0.28
N VAL A 225 -0.98 -5.10 0.89
CA VAL A 225 -0.45 -5.36 2.22
C VAL A 225 1.07 -5.15 2.26
N PHE A 226 1.79 -5.55 1.21
CA PHE A 226 3.21 -5.29 1.08
C PHE A 226 3.53 -3.78 1.04
N MET A 227 2.75 -3.00 0.29
CA MET A 227 2.91 -1.55 0.20
C MET A 227 2.61 -0.83 1.53
N LEU A 228 1.59 -1.29 2.26
CA LEU A 228 1.26 -0.79 3.60
C LEU A 228 2.40 -1.09 4.59
N ASN A 229 2.90 -2.33 4.63
CA ASN A 229 4.00 -2.73 5.52
C ASN A 229 5.30 -1.95 5.26
N ASN A 230 5.54 -1.56 4.00
CA ASN A 230 6.75 -0.86 3.57
C ASN A 230 6.56 0.65 3.42
N TRP A 231 5.42 1.21 3.83
CA TRP A 231 5.16 2.65 3.86
C TRP A 231 5.12 3.34 2.49
N TYR A 232 4.80 2.60 1.43
CA TYR A 232 4.54 3.17 0.11
C TYR A 232 3.10 3.65 -0.03
N LEU A 233 2.21 3.04 0.74
CA LEU A 233 0.79 3.35 0.77
C LEU A 233 0.39 3.62 2.22
N SER A 234 -0.39 4.67 2.42
CA SER A 234 -0.96 5.05 3.72
C SER A 234 -2.37 4.51 3.90
N GLU A 235 -2.80 4.37 5.16
CA GLU A 235 -4.20 4.03 5.47
C GLU A 235 -5.17 5.07 4.87
N ASP A 236 -4.81 6.35 4.97
CA ASP A 236 -5.61 7.45 4.42
C ASP A 236 -5.66 7.42 2.89
N SER A 237 -4.51 7.23 2.21
CA SER A 237 -4.47 7.14 0.74
C SER A 237 -5.28 5.94 0.23
N LEU A 238 -5.12 4.78 0.87
CA LEU A 238 -5.88 3.59 0.50
C LEU A 238 -7.38 3.79 0.75
N THR A 239 -7.75 4.46 1.84
CA THR A 239 -9.15 4.83 2.12
C THR A 239 -9.73 5.70 1.00
N GLU A 240 -9.02 6.75 0.60
CA GLU A 240 -9.45 7.64 -0.49
C GLU A 240 -9.54 6.92 -1.83
N GLN A 241 -8.58 6.05 -2.15
CA GLN A 241 -8.63 5.23 -3.37
C GLN A 241 -9.83 4.29 -3.38
N CYS A 242 -10.09 3.59 -2.27
CA CYS A 242 -11.27 2.75 -2.13
C CYS A 242 -12.55 3.58 -2.33
N LEU A 243 -12.70 4.71 -1.63
CA LEU A 243 -13.86 5.59 -1.80
C LEU A 243 -14.01 6.06 -3.25
N ALA A 244 -12.93 6.42 -3.93
CA ALA A 244 -12.96 6.84 -5.32
C ALA A 244 -13.44 5.72 -6.27
N VAL A 245 -13.02 4.47 -6.03
CA VAL A 245 -13.46 3.30 -6.79
C VAL A 245 -14.94 3.00 -6.49
N TYR A 246 -15.32 2.94 -5.21
CA TYR A 246 -16.68 2.58 -4.78
C TYR A 246 -17.75 3.62 -5.09
N ARG A 247 -17.36 4.87 -5.39
CA ARG A 247 -18.29 5.91 -5.89
C ARG A 247 -18.73 5.70 -7.34
N GLN A 248 -18.11 4.77 -8.07
CA GLN A 248 -18.45 4.49 -9.46
C GLN A 248 -19.37 3.27 -9.55
N ASP A 249 -20.16 3.22 -10.63
CA ASP A 249 -21.00 2.08 -10.94
C ASP A 249 -20.14 0.94 -11.49
N TRP A 250 -20.10 -0.18 -10.77
CA TRP A 250 -19.41 -1.39 -11.17
C TRP A 250 -20.39 -2.56 -11.30
N PRO A 251 -20.18 -3.46 -12.27
CA PRO A 251 -20.85 -4.76 -12.31
C PRO A 251 -20.70 -5.54 -11.00
N GLN A 252 -21.74 -6.28 -10.62
CA GLN A 252 -21.79 -7.01 -9.33
C GLN A 252 -20.59 -7.95 -9.13
N ASN A 253 -20.17 -8.66 -10.17
CA ASN A 253 -19.00 -9.54 -10.10
C ASN A 253 -17.70 -8.79 -9.77
N ILE A 254 -17.55 -7.52 -10.16
CA ILE A 254 -16.39 -6.70 -9.82
C ILE A 254 -16.49 -6.27 -8.35
N LEU A 255 -17.68 -5.89 -7.87
CA LEU A 255 -17.90 -5.54 -6.47
C LEU A 255 -17.63 -6.71 -5.51
N GLU A 256 -18.07 -7.93 -5.86
CA GLU A 256 -17.79 -9.16 -5.09
C GLU A 256 -16.28 -9.45 -5.01
N ASN A 257 -15.57 -9.29 -6.13
CA ASN A 257 -14.13 -9.46 -6.19
C ASN A 257 -13.38 -8.40 -5.38
N LEU A 258 -13.82 -7.13 -5.45
CA LEU A 258 -13.28 -6.04 -4.64
C LEU A 258 -13.50 -6.28 -3.16
N SER A 259 -14.70 -6.72 -2.76
CA SER A 259 -15.00 -7.12 -1.38
C SER A 259 -14.05 -8.22 -0.90
N THR A 260 -13.89 -9.28 -1.70
CA THR A 260 -12.95 -10.37 -1.38
C THR A 260 -11.52 -9.85 -1.20
N CYS A 261 -11.08 -8.93 -2.06
CA CYS A 261 -9.79 -8.27 -1.95
C CYS A 261 -9.67 -7.47 -0.64
N MET A 262 -10.68 -6.66 -0.29
CA MET A 262 -10.67 -5.86 0.94
C MET A 262 -10.71 -6.74 2.20
N LYS A 263 -11.47 -7.85 2.21
CA LYS A 263 -11.44 -8.86 3.30
C LYS A 263 -10.03 -9.44 3.46
N ALA A 264 -9.36 -9.75 2.36
CA ALA A 264 -8.00 -10.26 2.38
C ALA A 264 -6.97 -9.22 2.87
N VAL A 265 -7.11 -7.95 2.49
CA VAL A 265 -6.26 -6.85 3.01
C VAL A 265 -6.51 -6.65 4.51
N SER A 266 -7.78 -6.54 4.93
CA SER A 266 -8.17 -6.33 6.33
C SER A 266 -7.62 -7.44 7.24
N SER A 267 -7.85 -8.71 6.88
CA SER A 267 -7.39 -9.85 7.67
C SER A 267 -5.88 -9.87 7.88
N LYS A 268 -5.08 -9.52 6.85
CA LYS A 268 -3.61 -9.52 6.90
C LYS A 268 -3.03 -8.27 7.54
N TRP A 269 -3.67 -7.11 7.40
CA TRP A 269 -3.20 -5.83 7.94
C TRP A 269 -3.71 -5.54 9.36
N SER A 270 -4.74 -6.25 9.83
CA SER A 270 -5.44 -6.00 11.10
C SER A 270 -4.55 -5.77 12.32
N ARG A 271 -3.40 -6.45 12.41
CA ARG A 271 -2.45 -6.36 13.53
C ARG A 271 -1.65 -5.05 13.57
N ASN A 272 -1.48 -4.42 12.42
CA ASN A 272 -0.67 -3.22 12.24
C ASN A 272 -1.55 -1.97 12.09
N SER A 273 -2.87 -2.14 12.01
CA SER A 273 -3.83 -1.08 11.70
C SER A 273 -4.22 -0.22 12.90
N THR A 274 -4.64 1.02 12.65
CA THR A 274 -5.22 1.93 13.66
C THR A 274 -6.62 1.52 14.15
N GLY A 275 -7.13 0.36 13.75
CA GLY A 275 -8.45 -0.18 14.10
C GLY A 275 -9.60 0.49 13.35
N LYS A 276 -9.60 1.82 13.24
CA LYS A 276 -10.55 2.57 12.40
C LYS A 276 -10.45 2.17 10.93
N PHE A 277 -9.23 2.05 10.44
CA PHE A 277 -8.97 1.60 9.07
C PHE A 277 -9.43 0.17 8.84
N THR A 278 -9.23 -0.74 9.81
CA THR A 278 -9.76 -2.12 9.73
C THR A 278 -11.28 -2.13 9.64
N LEU A 279 -11.96 -1.36 10.51
CA LEU A 279 -13.43 -1.25 10.49
C LEU A 279 -13.94 -0.71 9.14
N PHE A 280 -13.22 0.22 8.53
CA PHE A 280 -13.55 0.74 7.21
C PHE A 280 -13.44 -0.34 6.13
N LEU A 281 -12.34 -1.10 6.10
CA LEU A 281 -12.18 -2.19 5.15
C LEU A 281 -13.23 -3.29 5.34
N ASP A 282 -13.52 -3.66 6.59
CA ASP A 282 -14.57 -4.64 6.92
C ASP A 282 -15.95 -4.15 6.47
N PHE A 283 -16.24 -2.85 6.65
CA PHE A 283 -17.46 -2.25 6.13
C PHE A 283 -17.56 -2.36 4.61
N LEU A 284 -16.50 -2.01 3.86
CA LEU A 284 -16.51 -2.11 2.39
C LEU A 284 -16.66 -3.56 1.90
N ALA A 285 -15.99 -4.47 2.59
CA ALA A 285 -16.08 -5.90 2.38
C ALA A 285 -17.53 -6.41 2.51
N ASP A 286 -18.26 -5.99 3.54
CA ASP A 286 -19.63 -6.44 3.75
C ASP A 286 -20.66 -5.65 2.92
N TYR A 287 -20.35 -4.40 2.55
CA TYR A 287 -21.23 -3.55 1.76
C TYR A 287 -21.57 -4.16 0.40
N CYS A 288 -20.60 -4.78 -0.27
CA CYS A 288 -20.78 -5.30 -1.63
C CYS A 288 -21.66 -6.56 -1.70
N GLU A 289 -21.73 -7.32 -0.61
CA GLU A 289 -22.53 -8.56 -0.53
C GLU A 289 -24.03 -8.27 -0.39
N ASN A 290 -24.41 -7.04 -0.03
CA ASN A 290 -25.78 -6.65 0.27
C ASN A 290 -26.41 -5.72 -0.79
N MET A 291 -25.69 -5.41 -1.88
CA MET A 291 -26.19 -4.60 -2.98
C MET A 291 -26.91 -5.52 -4.00
N ASP A 292 -28.05 -6.10 -3.60
CA ASP A 292 -28.94 -6.74 -4.56
C ASP A 292 -29.45 -5.67 -5.53
N PHE A 293 -28.89 -5.66 -6.74
CA PHE A 293 -29.34 -4.78 -7.81
C PHE A 293 -30.66 -5.35 -8.34
N GLU A 294 -31.80 -4.86 -7.84
CA GLU A 294 -33.09 -5.08 -8.49
C GLU A 294 -33.00 -4.52 -9.92
N PRO A 295 -33.05 -5.34 -10.97
CA PRO A 295 -33.12 -4.82 -12.32
C PRO A 295 -34.41 -4.02 -12.42
N LEU A 296 -34.31 -2.75 -12.83
CA LEU A 296 -35.48 -1.98 -13.23
C LEU A 296 -36.14 -2.76 -14.39
N GLU A 297 -37.29 -3.38 -14.11
CA GLU A 297 -38.13 -4.00 -15.13
C GLU A 297 -38.51 -2.91 -16.15
N GLU A 298 -38.02 -3.03 -17.39
CA GLU A 298 -38.50 -2.24 -18.54
C GLU A 298 -39.81 -2.80 -19.11
#